data_AF-A0AAU1Z3K6-F1
#
_entry.id   AF-A0AAU1Z3K6-F1
#
_cell.length_a   1.000
_cell.length_b   1.000
_cell.length_c   1.000
_cell.angle_alpha   90.00
_cell.angle_beta   90.00
_cell.angle_gamma   90.00
#
_symmetry.space_group_name_H-M   'P 1'
#
loop_
_entity.id
_entity.type
_entity.pdbx_description
1 polymer ?
#
loop_
_entity_poly.entity_id
_entity_poly.type
_entity_poly.pdbx_seq_one_letter_code
_entity_poly.pdbx_strand_id
1 'polypeptide(L)'
;MRNATDFETLFTSLLTELGDVLPRDAVDLIETQARIVHAERPDLDIPEVVQIARDVLKGNRHEALFTLAQMKAEHAQAVAEVADSQAHLDSLVRIEEAFPELERLEARFPGRATAAQMLADAGRTWGDFGLTEADGGLFQELLDEHIIS
;
A
#
# COMPACT_ATOMS: atom_id res chain seq x y z
N MET A 1 -31.71 17.61 39.14
CA MET A 1 -31.05 18.22 37.98
C MET A 1 -29.77 18.86 38.47
N ARG A 2 -28.61 18.19 38.30
CA ARG A 2 -27.31 18.86 38.45
C ARG A 2 -27.13 19.74 37.21
N ASN A 3 -26.81 21.02 37.40
CA ASN A 3 -26.87 22.05 36.36
C ASN A 3 -25.68 21.95 35.40
N ALA A 4 -25.93 22.03 34.09
CA ALA A 4 -24.91 22.14 33.04
C ALA A 4 -23.90 23.29 33.28
N THR A 5 -24.31 24.32 34.03
CA THR A 5 -23.45 25.45 34.45
C THR A 5 -22.32 25.04 35.38
N ASP A 6 -22.51 24.00 36.18
CA ASP A 6 -21.51 23.48 37.12
C ASP A 6 -20.45 22.65 36.38
N PHE A 7 -20.88 21.86 35.39
CA PHE A 7 -19.97 21.09 34.53
C PHE A 7 -19.04 22.01 33.75
N GLU A 8 -19.55 23.00 33.02
CA GLU A 8 -18.72 23.89 32.19
C GLU A 8 -17.68 24.65 33.01
N THR A 9 -18.04 25.11 34.21
CA THR A 9 -17.14 25.87 35.07
C THR A 9 -15.99 24.99 35.57
N LEU A 10 -16.32 23.81 36.10
CA LEU A 10 -15.34 22.88 36.64
C LEU A 10 -14.47 22.25 35.53
N PHE A 11 -15.07 21.95 34.38
CA PHE A 11 -14.36 21.36 33.25
C PHE A 11 -13.41 22.36 32.58
N THR A 12 -13.80 23.63 32.43
CA THR A 12 -12.92 24.69 31.91
C THR A 12 -11.71 24.91 32.82
N SER A 13 -11.90 24.84 34.15
CA SER A 13 -10.79 24.90 35.12
C SER A 13 -9.82 23.74 34.91
N LEU A 14 -10.34 22.52 34.77
CA LEU A 14 -9.54 21.32 34.50
C LEU A 14 -8.75 21.43 33.18
N LEU A 15 -9.37 21.92 32.10
CA LEU A 15 -8.70 22.10 30.82
C LEU A 15 -7.58 23.13 30.89
N THR A 16 -7.76 24.19 31.70
CA THR A 16 -6.72 25.20 31.93
C THR A 16 -5.51 24.56 32.63
N GLU A 17 -5.74 23.79 33.68
CA GLU A 17 -4.68 23.05 34.39
C GLU A 17 -3.98 22.03 33.49
N LEU A 18 -4.72 21.33 32.63
CA LEU A 18 -4.14 20.39 31.66
C LEU A 18 -3.29 21.12 30.60
N GLY A 19 -3.68 22.33 30.21
CA GLY A 19 -2.94 23.18 29.28
C GLY A 19 -1.55 23.57 29.77
N ASP A 20 -1.31 23.57 31.08
CA ASP A 20 0.00 23.86 31.66
C ASP A 20 0.99 22.69 31.54
N VAL A 21 0.49 21.46 31.31
CA VAL A 21 1.29 20.23 31.36
C VAL A 21 1.30 19.45 30.04
N LEU A 22 0.30 19.66 29.18
CA LEU A 22 0.11 18.94 27.94
C LEU A 22 0.17 19.87 26.72
N PRO A 23 0.59 19.36 25.55
CA PRO A 23 0.45 20.08 24.29
C PRO A 23 -1.01 20.42 24.01
N ARG A 24 -1.25 21.59 23.40
CA ARG A 24 -2.59 22.11 23.11
C ARG A 24 -3.46 21.12 22.34
N ASP A 25 -2.91 20.48 21.31
CA ASP A 25 -3.62 19.48 20.50
C ASP A 25 -4.15 18.29 21.33
N ALA A 26 -3.42 17.90 22.38
CA ALA A 26 -3.85 16.83 23.28
C ALA A 26 -4.99 17.29 24.21
N VAL A 27 -4.95 18.55 24.64
CA VAL A 27 -6.02 19.16 25.45
C VAL A 27 -7.29 19.32 24.63
N ASP A 28 -7.19 19.78 23.37
CA ASP A 28 -8.33 19.93 22.46
C ASP A 28 -9.01 18.57 22.16
N LEU A 29 -8.21 17.51 22.02
CA LEU A 29 -8.72 16.13 21.87
C LEU A 29 -9.47 15.64 23.11
N ILE A 30 -8.94 15.89 24.31
CA ILE A 30 -9.58 15.52 25.57
C ILE A 30 -10.87 16.33 25.76
N GLU A 31 -10.84 17.63 25.50
CA GLU A 31 -12.01 18.50 25.54
C GLU A 31 -13.12 17.97 24.63
N THR A 32 -12.79 17.72 23.37
CA THR A 32 -13.76 17.24 22.38
C THR A 32 -14.42 15.94 22.82
N GLN A 33 -13.62 14.96 23.25
CA GLN A 33 -14.16 13.65 23.66
C GLN A 33 -14.96 13.72 24.96
N ALA A 34 -14.49 14.48 25.95
CA ALA A 34 -15.23 14.68 27.19
C ALA A 34 -16.58 15.40 26.96
N ARG A 35 -16.63 16.37 26.05
CA ARG A 35 -17.88 17.04 25.66
C ARG A 35 -18.86 16.08 24.97
N ILE A 36 -18.38 15.19 24.10
CA ILE A 36 -19.21 14.15 23.48
C ILE A 36 -19.78 13.21 24.54
N VAL A 37 -18.92 12.68 25.43
CA VAL A 37 -19.35 11.80 26.52
C VAL A 37 -20.38 12.48 27.43
N HIS A 38 -20.17 13.74 27.80
CA HIS A 38 -21.12 14.48 28.62
C HIS A 38 -22.44 14.75 27.90
N ALA A 39 -22.43 14.99 26.59
CA ALA A 39 -23.64 15.15 25.80
C ALA A 39 -24.47 13.86 25.73
N GLU A 40 -23.81 12.70 25.64
CA GLU A 40 -24.46 11.39 25.63
C GLU A 40 -24.90 10.92 27.03
N ARG A 41 -24.13 11.30 28.06
CA ARG A 41 -24.30 10.90 29.46
C ARG A 41 -24.16 12.10 30.40
N PRO A 42 -25.15 13.02 30.41
CA PRO A 42 -25.11 14.23 31.24
C PRO A 42 -25.27 13.94 32.74
N ASP A 43 -25.59 12.70 33.10
CA ASP A 43 -25.72 12.22 34.47
C ASP A 43 -24.39 11.95 35.17
N LEU A 44 -23.30 11.76 34.42
CA LEU A 44 -21.97 11.43 34.93
C LEU A 44 -21.26 12.65 35.52
N ASP A 45 -20.40 12.41 36.52
CA ASP A 45 -19.52 13.43 37.04
C ASP A 45 -18.28 13.65 36.14
N ILE A 46 -17.56 14.76 36.36
CA ILE A 46 -16.39 15.13 35.53
C ILE A 46 -15.31 14.04 35.55
N PRO A 47 -14.91 13.48 36.71
CA PRO A 47 -13.96 12.36 36.73
C PRO A 47 -14.40 11.17 35.86
N GLU A 48 -15.68 10.78 35.93
CA GLU A 48 -16.24 9.70 35.12
C GLU A 48 -16.20 10.03 33.62
N VAL A 49 -16.60 11.25 33.24
CA VAL A 49 -16.56 11.73 31.85
C VAL A 49 -15.14 11.70 31.29
N VAL A 50 -14.17 12.21 32.05
CA VAL A 50 -12.75 12.25 31.64
C VAL A 50 -12.18 10.84 31.52
N GLN A 51 -12.54 9.93 32.43
CA GLN A 51 -12.08 8.55 32.39
C GLN A 51 -12.62 7.81 31.16
N ILE A 52 -13.90 7.99 30.82
CA ILE A 52 -14.49 7.40 29.60
C ILE A 52 -13.85 8.00 28.36
N ALA A 53 -13.71 9.33 28.29
CA ALA A 53 -13.05 10.02 27.16
C ALA A 53 -11.62 9.51 26.94
N ARG A 54 -10.86 9.30 28.01
CA ARG A 54 -9.52 8.70 27.95
C ARG A 54 -9.55 7.28 27.38
N ASP A 55 -10.49 6.45 27.81
CA ASP A 55 -10.56 5.06 27.34
C ASP A 55 -11.00 4.97 25.88
N VAL A 56 -11.90 5.87 25.43
CA VAL A 56 -12.23 6.07 24.00
C VAL A 56 -10.99 6.46 23.20
N LEU A 57 -10.23 7.46 23.66
CA LEU A 57 -8.99 7.88 22.98
C LEU A 57 -7.96 6.76 22.89
N LYS A 58 -7.84 5.90 23.91
CA LYS A 58 -6.96 4.71 23.85
C LYS A 58 -7.45 3.70 22.82
N GLY A 59 -8.77 3.45 22.76
CA GLY A 59 -9.39 2.58 21.76
C GLY A 59 -9.12 3.08 20.34
N ASN A 60 -9.41 4.36 20.08
CA ASN A 60 -9.19 5.00 18.79
C ASN A 60 -7.71 4.98 18.37
N ARG A 61 -6.77 5.12 19.31
CA ARG A 61 -5.34 4.99 19.03
C ARG A 61 -4.98 3.58 18.57
N HIS A 62 -5.55 2.55 19.21
CA HIS A 62 -5.29 1.17 18.82
C HIS A 62 -5.82 0.89 17.40
N GLU A 63 -7.04 1.33 17.12
CA GLU A 63 -7.67 1.21 15.80
C GLU A 63 -6.88 1.96 14.73
N ALA A 64 -6.49 3.22 14.96
CA ALA A 64 -5.70 3.99 14.00
C ALA A 64 -4.34 3.35 13.70
N LEU A 65 -3.67 2.78 14.71
CA LEU A 65 -2.42 2.06 14.50
C LEU A 65 -2.62 0.77 13.70
N PHE A 66 -3.72 0.06 13.96
CA PHE A 66 -4.08 -1.14 13.21
C PHE A 66 -4.40 -0.81 11.74
N THR A 67 -5.24 0.19 11.49
CA THR A 67 -5.56 0.68 10.14
C THR A 67 -4.30 1.16 9.42
N LEU A 68 -3.42 1.92 10.09
CA LEU A 68 -2.16 2.36 9.48
C LEU A 68 -1.25 1.18 9.11
N ALA A 69 -1.19 0.14 9.96
CA ALA A 69 -0.42 -1.06 9.65
C ALA A 69 -0.99 -1.81 8.43
N GLN A 70 -2.32 -1.92 8.34
CA GLN A 70 -3.00 -2.53 7.21
C GLN A 70 -2.75 -1.75 5.91
N MET A 71 -2.94 -0.42 5.92
CA MET A 71 -2.70 0.42 4.75
C MET A 71 -1.24 0.36 4.28
N LYS A 72 -0.28 0.25 5.20
CA LYS A 72 1.14 0.06 4.84
C LYS A 72 1.39 -1.27 4.14
N ALA A 73 0.73 -2.34 4.57
CA ALA A 73 0.85 -3.65 3.93
C ALA A 73 0.23 -3.63 2.53
N GLU A 74 -0.96 -3.07 2.37
CA GLU A 74 -1.64 -2.92 1.08
C GLU A 74 -0.83 -2.05 0.11
N HIS A 75 -0.26 -0.93 0.59
CA HIS A 75 0.63 -0.10 -0.22
C HIS A 75 1.90 -0.84 -0.65
N ALA A 76 2.53 -1.61 0.24
CA ALA A 76 3.71 -2.39 -0.10
C ALA A 76 3.41 -3.43 -1.18
N GLN A 77 2.24 -4.06 -1.11
CA GLN A 77 1.78 -5.00 -2.14
C GLN A 77 1.55 -4.29 -3.48
N ALA A 78 0.83 -3.16 -3.49
CA ALA A 78 0.58 -2.40 -4.71
C ALA A 78 1.88 -1.93 -5.38
N VAL A 79 2.87 -1.48 -4.60
CA VAL A 79 4.18 -1.10 -5.13
C VAL A 79 4.91 -2.29 -5.76
N ALA A 80 4.82 -3.48 -5.16
CA ALA A 80 5.42 -4.70 -5.72
C ALA A 80 4.75 -5.10 -7.03
N GLU A 81 3.41 -5.04 -7.12
CA GLU A 81 2.65 -5.34 -8.34
C GLU A 81 2.97 -4.35 -9.48
N VAL A 82 3.12 -3.06 -9.16
CA VAL A 82 3.52 -2.04 -10.13
C VAL A 82 4.95 -2.26 -10.62
N ALA A 83 5.88 -2.61 -9.72
CA ALA A 83 7.26 -2.90 -10.10
C ALA A 83 7.36 -4.13 -11.01
N ASP A 84 6.60 -5.18 -10.71
CA ASP A 84 6.53 -6.39 -11.53
C ASP A 84 5.91 -6.09 -12.91
N SER A 85 4.82 -5.31 -12.94
CA SER A 85 4.18 -4.87 -14.19
C SER A 85 5.13 -4.02 -15.05
N GLN A 86 5.92 -3.15 -14.44
CA GLN A 86 6.92 -2.35 -15.17
C GLN A 86 8.05 -3.23 -15.72
N ALA A 87 8.54 -4.19 -14.93
CA ALA A 87 9.56 -5.13 -15.40
C ALA A 87 9.05 -5.97 -16.59
N HIS A 88 7.78 -6.38 -16.56
CA HIS A 88 7.12 -7.07 -17.66
C HIS A 88 7.00 -6.20 -18.92
N LEU A 89 6.57 -4.94 -18.78
CA LEU A 89 6.51 -3.99 -19.91
C LEU A 89 7.89 -3.72 -20.51
N ASP A 90 8.91 -3.52 -19.67
CA ASP A 90 10.28 -3.28 -20.14
C ASP A 90 10.82 -4.51 -20.87
N SER A 91 10.43 -5.72 -20.45
CA SER A 91 10.74 -6.98 -21.15
C SER A 91 10.11 -7.03 -22.54
N LEU A 92 8.82 -6.69 -22.65
CA LEU A 92 8.11 -6.63 -23.93
C LEU A 92 8.75 -5.62 -24.89
N VAL A 93 9.14 -4.44 -24.41
CA VAL A 93 9.82 -3.42 -25.23
C VAL A 93 11.15 -3.96 -25.78
N ARG A 94 11.98 -4.58 -24.93
CA ARG A 94 13.24 -5.18 -25.38
C ARG A 94 13.00 -6.28 -26.42
N ILE A 95 12.00 -7.13 -26.20
CA ILE A 95 11.63 -8.19 -27.15
C ILE A 95 11.16 -7.60 -28.48
N GLU A 96 10.31 -6.58 -28.46
CA GLU A 96 9.81 -5.89 -29.65
C GLU A 96 10.97 -5.28 -30.47
N GLU A 97 11.94 -4.65 -29.81
CA GLU A 97 13.14 -4.11 -30.46
C GLU A 97 14.00 -5.19 -31.11
N ALA A 98 14.12 -6.37 -30.47
CA ALA A 98 14.87 -7.52 -30.98
C ALA A 98 14.10 -8.35 -32.02
N PHE A 99 12.78 -8.22 -32.07
CA PHE A 99 11.86 -9.08 -32.83
C PHE A 99 12.23 -9.23 -34.31
N PRO A 100 12.56 -8.16 -35.06
CA PRO A 100 12.87 -8.29 -36.49
C PRO A 100 14.12 -9.12 -36.78
N GLU A 101 15.06 -9.20 -35.83
CA GLU A 101 16.26 -10.02 -36.00
C GLU A 101 16.01 -11.47 -35.58
N LEU A 102 15.21 -11.68 -34.53
CA LEU A 102 14.78 -13.00 -34.09
C LEU A 102 13.91 -13.70 -35.15
N GLU A 103 12.98 -12.99 -35.79
CA GLU A 103 12.14 -13.52 -36.88
C GLU A 103 12.98 -13.96 -38.10
N ARG A 104 14.00 -13.19 -38.47
CA ARG A 104 14.94 -13.60 -39.54
C ARG A 104 15.73 -14.84 -39.15
N LEU A 105 16.07 -14.98 -37.88
CA LEU A 105 16.76 -16.16 -37.38
C LEU A 105 15.86 -17.39 -37.45
N GLU A 106 14.59 -17.24 -37.07
CA GLU A 106 13.58 -18.30 -37.15
C GLU A 106 13.36 -18.77 -38.59
N ALA A 107 13.21 -17.84 -39.52
CA ALA A 107 13.08 -18.16 -40.94
C ALA A 107 14.28 -18.94 -41.50
N ARG A 108 15.47 -18.75 -40.94
CA ARG A 108 16.70 -19.48 -41.31
C ARG A 108 16.77 -20.87 -40.68
N PHE A 109 16.08 -21.10 -39.56
CA PHE A 109 16.04 -22.37 -38.84
C PHE A 109 14.60 -22.85 -38.62
N PRO A 110 13.84 -23.15 -39.70
CA PRO A 110 12.44 -23.53 -39.57
C PRO A 110 12.28 -24.89 -38.87
N GLY A 111 11.19 -25.06 -38.12
CA GLY A 111 10.79 -26.35 -37.52
C GLY A 111 11.47 -26.71 -36.20
N ARG A 112 11.96 -25.71 -35.45
CA ARG A 112 12.51 -25.92 -34.09
C ARG A 112 11.41 -25.91 -33.04
N ALA A 113 11.64 -26.65 -31.96
CA ALA A 113 10.66 -26.77 -30.88
C ALA A 113 10.69 -25.55 -29.95
N THR A 114 11.83 -24.85 -29.84
CA THR A 114 11.93 -23.62 -29.04
C THR A 114 12.88 -22.60 -29.68
N ALA A 115 12.68 -21.32 -29.38
CA ALA A 115 13.55 -20.21 -29.76
C ALA A 115 14.96 -20.34 -29.15
N ALA A 116 15.08 -20.91 -27.94
CA ALA A 116 16.37 -21.20 -27.32
C ALA A 116 17.19 -22.23 -28.14
N GLN A 117 16.54 -23.25 -28.72
CA GLN A 117 17.20 -24.21 -29.60
C GLN A 117 17.64 -23.56 -30.92
N MET A 118 16.81 -22.67 -31.48
CA MET A 118 17.18 -21.89 -32.66
C MET A 118 18.45 -21.05 -32.41
N LEU A 119 18.54 -20.37 -31.26
CA LEU A 119 19.71 -19.58 -30.90
C LEU A 119 20.96 -20.43 -30.71
N ALA A 120 20.84 -21.56 -30.01
CA ALA A 120 21.94 -22.48 -29.80
C ALA A 120 22.51 -23.02 -31.13
N ASP A 121 21.64 -23.37 -32.07
CA ASP A 121 22.03 -23.85 -33.41
C ASP A 121 22.66 -22.73 -34.27
N ALA A 122 22.26 -21.49 -34.02
CA ALA A 122 22.90 -20.31 -34.61
C ALA A 122 24.24 -19.93 -33.95
N GLY A 123 24.61 -20.59 -32.84
CA GLY A 123 25.77 -20.22 -32.02
C GLY A 123 25.62 -18.85 -31.37
N ARG A 124 24.38 -18.46 -31.06
CA ARG A 124 23.99 -17.17 -30.46
C ARG A 124 23.37 -17.38 -29.09
N THR A 125 23.27 -16.30 -28.33
CA THR A 125 22.63 -16.23 -27.02
C THR A 125 21.63 -15.08 -26.98
N TRP A 126 20.70 -15.08 -26.01
CA TRP A 126 19.77 -13.95 -25.81
C TRP A 126 20.49 -12.60 -25.64
N GLY A 127 21.64 -12.62 -24.99
CA GLY A 127 22.46 -11.42 -24.77
C GLY A 127 22.97 -10.79 -26.07
N ASP A 128 23.10 -11.54 -27.16
CA ASP A 128 23.48 -10.99 -28.48
C ASP A 128 22.42 -10.02 -29.04
N PHE A 129 21.18 -10.10 -28.53
CA PHE A 129 20.03 -9.28 -28.91
C PHE A 129 19.64 -8.27 -27.81
N GLY A 130 20.48 -8.12 -26.76
CA GLY A 130 20.15 -7.29 -25.61
C GLY A 130 19.08 -7.88 -24.69
N LEU A 131 18.79 -9.18 -24.81
CA LEU A 131 17.77 -9.89 -24.04
C LEU A 131 18.40 -10.68 -22.88
N THR A 132 17.64 -10.79 -21.78
CA THR A 132 17.95 -11.69 -20.66
C THR A 132 17.32 -13.07 -20.89
N GLU A 133 17.71 -14.07 -20.09
CA GLU A 133 17.07 -15.40 -20.10
C GLU A 133 15.56 -15.32 -19.78
N ALA A 134 15.16 -14.40 -18.90
CA ALA A 134 13.76 -14.17 -18.57
C ALA A 134 12.98 -13.60 -19.77
N ASP A 135 13.58 -12.64 -20.49
CA ASP A 135 13.00 -12.11 -21.74
C ASP A 135 12.88 -13.21 -22.81
N GLY A 136 13.86 -14.13 -22.89
CA GLY A 136 13.81 -15.28 -23.77
C GLY A 136 12.68 -16.27 -23.45
N GLY A 137 12.40 -16.48 -22.16
CA GLY A 137 11.24 -17.24 -21.69
C GLY A 137 9.92 -16.58 -22.11
N LEU A 138 9.79 -15.27 -21.89
CA LEU A 138 8.61 -14.52 -22.30
C LEU A 138 8.41 -14.52 -23.82
N PHE A 139 9.49 -14.38 -24.60
CA PHE A 139 9.43 -14.50 -26.06
C PHE A 139 8.93 -15.88 -26.51
N GLN A 140 9.36 -16.95 -25.85
CA GLN A 140 8.86 -18.29 -26.13
C GLN A 140 7.36 -18.42 -25.84
N GLU A 141 6.88 -17.86 -24.73
CA GLU A 141 5.45 -17.83 -24.38
C GLU A 141 4.64 -17.08 -25.45
N LEU A 142 5.12 -15.92 -25.91
CA LEU A 142 4.47 -15.14 -26.97
C LEU A 142 4.43 -15.90 -28.32
N LEU A 143 5.51 -16.60 -28.67
CA LEU A 143 5.55 -17.46 -29.85
C LEU A 143 4.54 -18.61 -29.75
N ASP A 144 4.51 -19.30 -28.61
CA ASP A 144 3.59 -20.41 -28.37
C ASP A 144 2.12 -19.97 -28.44
N GLU A 145 1.81 -18.76 -27.95
CA GLU A 145 0.47 -18.16 -28.08
C GLU A 145 0.10 -17.82 -29.53
N HIS A 146 1.05 -17.32 -30.34
CA HIS A 146 0.83 -17.01 -31.76
C HIS A 146 0.76 -18.24 -32.67
N ILE A 147 1.44 -19.35 -32.31
CA ILE A 147 1.39 -20.61 -33.08
C ILE A 147 0.01 -21.30 -32.95
N ILE A 148 -0.79 -20.97 -31.92
CA ILE A 148 -2.10 -21.57 -31.65
C ILE A 148 -3.27 -20.78 -32.29
N SER A 149 -3.04 -19.57 -32.82
CA SER A 149 -4.07 -18.76 -33.52
C SER A 149 -4.10 -18.99 -35.03
#